data_AF-A0A2V9RU45-F1
#
_entry.id   AF-A0A2V9RU45-F1
#
_cell.length_a   1.000
_cell.length_b   1.000
_cell.length_c   1.000
_cell.angle_alpha   90.00
_cell.angle_beta   90.00
_cell.angle_gamma   90.00
#
_symmetry.space_group_name_H-M   'P 1'
#
loop_
_entity.id
_entity.type
_entity.pdbx_description
1 polymer ?
#
loop_
_entity_poly.entity_id
_entity_poly.type
_entity_poly.pdbx_seq_one_letter_code
_entity_poly.pdbx_strand_id
1 'polypeptide(L)'
;MYHFTESVTVHILELHGALVPVRHGLPIFDDSRSFNLEISSANITMTTDSLANVLNQYVFVASEAPLKDLTVTTEGNKLKVKGKLHSKGDISFETVGTLSATPEGQIRIHAQKVKAAHLPVKGLMDLLGLNIADLINTKKVRGVRSEENDLILDP
;
A
#
# COMPACT_ATOMS: atom_id res chain seq x y z
N MET A 1 -21.34 2.55 -0.98
CA MET A 1 -20.02 2.09 -0.51
C MET A 1 -19.87 0.63 -0.85
N TYR A 2 -18.70 0.23 -1.35
CA TYR A 2 -18.36 -1.15 -1.64
C TYR A 2 -17.56 -1.72 -0.47
N HIS A 3 -18.04 -2.81 0.11
CA HIS A 3 -17.36 -3.50 1.20
C HIS A 3 -16.52 -4.62 0.59
N PHE A 4 -15.21 -4.45 0.59
CA PHE A 4 -14.28 -5.51 0.20
C PHE A 4 -14.23 -6.58 1.30
N THR A 5 -14.24 -6.13 2.56
CA THR A 5 -14.47 -6.94 3.77
C THR A 5 -15.17 -6.09 4.84
N GLU A 6 -15.44 -6.67 6.01
CA GLU A 6 -15.98 -5.92 7.16
C GLU A 6 -15.04 -4.78 7.61
N SER A 7 -13.72 -4.95 7.47
CA SER A 7 -12.69 -3.98 7.90
C SER A 7 -12.21 -3.05 6.79
N VAL A 8 -12.51 -3.35 5.51
CA VAL A 8 -12.03 -2.60 4.35
C VAL A 8 -13.21 -2.14 3.51
N THR A 9 -13.46 -0.82 3.56
CA THR A 9 -14.51 -0.18 2.76
C THR A 9 -13.90 0.79 1.76
N VAL A 10 -14.35 0.70 0.52
CA VAL A 10 -13.95 1.59 -0.57
C VAL A 10 -15.19 2.24 -1.18
N HIS A 11 -15.07 3.51 -1.53
CA HIS A 11 -16.08 4.21 -2.30
C HIS A 11 -15.57 4.38 -3.73
N ILE A 12 -16.19 3.66 -4.66
CA ILE A 12 -15.93 3.79 -6.09
C ILE A 12 -16.88 4.87 -6.61
N LEU A 13 -16.33 6.04 -6.95
CA LEU A 13 -17.10 7.13 -7.54
C LEU A 13 -17.34 6.87 -9.03
N GLU A 14 -16.31 6.37 -9.70
CA GLU A 14 -16.33 6.09 -11.14
C GLU A 14 -15.37 4.93 -11.42
N LEU A 15 -15.74 4.04 -12.34
CA LEU A 15 -14.91 2.96 -12.82
C LEU A 15 -15.18 2.75 -14.30
N HIS A 16 -14.12 2.81 -15.11
CA HIS A 16 -14.14 2.51 -16.53
C HIS A 16 -13.33 1.24 -16.78
N GLY A 17 -13.91 0.32 -17.53
CA GLY A 17 -13.29 -0.97 -17.80
C GLY A 17 -14.14 -1.86 -18.68
N ALA A 18 -13.70 -3.10 -18.84
CA ALA A 18 -14.39 -4.12 -19.60
C ALA A 18 -14.54 -5.41 -18.78
N LEU A 19 -15.66 -6.10 -19.00
CA LEU A 19 -15.84 -7.47 -18.53
C LEU A 19 -15.39 -8.41 -19.64
N VAL A 20 -14.24 -9.05 -19.45
CA VAL A 20 -13.67 -9.97 -20.43
C VAL A 20 -14.05 -11.40 -20.04
N PRO A 21 -14.78 -12.14 -20.88
CA PRO A 21 -15.17 -13.52 -20.57
C PRO A 21 -13.96 -14.41 -20.29
N VAL A 22 -14.00 -15.21 -19.23
CA VAL A 22 -12.95 -16.20 -18.91
C VAL A 22 -13.13 -17.48 -19.74
N ARG A 23 -14.35 -17.72 -20.24
CA ARG A 23 -14.73 -18.87 -21.08
C ARG A 23 -15.59 -18.38 -22.25
N HIS A 24 -15.76 -19.22 -23.27
CA HIS A 24 -16.69 -18.93 -24.36
C HIS A 24 -18.10 -18.61 -23.83
N GLY A 25 -18.63 -17.46 -24.22
CA GLY A 25 -19.94 -16.98 -23.78
C GLY A 25 -19.92 -15.51 -23.40
N LEU A 26 -21.07 -15.01 -22.97
CA LEU A 26 -21.18 -13.66 -22.40
C LEU A 26 -20.80 -13.69 -20.91
N PRO A 27 -20.18 -12.62 -20.37
CA PRO A 27 -20.02 -12.44 -18.94
C PRO A 27 -21.37 -12.53 -18.23
N ILE A 28 -21.45 -13.31 -17.16
CA ILE A 28 -22.62 -13.37 -16.29
C ILE A 28 -22.31 -12.50 -15.09
N PHE A 29 -22.98 -11.35 -14.97
CA PHE A 29 -22.70 -10.36 -13.94
C PHE A 29 -22.79 -10.93 -12.51
N ASP A 30 -23.70 -11.89 -12.28
CA ASP A 30 -23.88 -12.54 -10.97
C ASP A 30 -22.91 -13.70 -10.70
N ASP A 31 -22.06 -14.09 -11.66
CA ASP A 31 -20.98 -15.07 -11.45
C ASP A 31 -19.63 -14.41 -11.70
N SER A 32 -18.97 -14.01 -10.60
CA SER A 32 -17.65 -13.38 -10.61
C SER A 32 -16.54 -14.26 -11.22
N ARG A 33 -16.79 -15.56 -11.43
CA ARG A 33 -15.83 -16.48 -12.09
C ARG A 33 -16.02 -16.55 -13.59
N SER A 34 -17.05 -15.89 -14.14
CA SER A 34 -17.36 -15.92 -15.57
C SER A 34 -16.59 -14.88 -16.38
N PHE A 35 -15.99 -13.88 -15.72
CA PHE A 35 -15.26 -12.79 -16.36
C PHE A 35 -14.05 -12.32 -15.54
N ASN A 36 -13.09 -11.72 -16.23
CA ASN A 36 -12.09 -10.84 -15.65
C ASN A 36 -12.59 -9.41 -15.81
N LEU A 37 -12.50 -8.61 -14.74
CA LEU A 37 -12.73 -7.17 -14.84
C LEU A 37 -11.40 -6.50 -15.18
N GLU A 38 -11.27 -6.04 -16.42
CA GLU A 38 -10.14 -5.22 -16.85
C GLU A 38 -10.47 -3.76 -16.59
N ILE A 39 -9.86 -3.18 -15.56
CA ILE A 39 -10.08 -1.79 -15.16
C ILE A 39 -9.11 -0.90 -15.92
N SER A 40 -9.64 0.02 -16.72
CA SER A 40 -8.85 1.03 -17.43
C SER A 40 -8.58 2.26 -16.57
N SER A 41 -9.57 2.70 -15.79
CA SER A 41 -9.41 3.78 -14.81
C SER A 41 -10.48 3.70 -13.72
N ALA A 42 -10.17 4.23 -12.53
CA ALA A 42 -11.14 4.33 -11.45
C ALA A 42 -10.86 5.54 -10.55
N ASN A 43 -11.92 6.18 -10.09
CA ASN A 43 -11.90 7.19 -9.04
C ASN A 43 -12.40 6.54 -7.75
N ILE A 44 -11.49 6.27 -6.82
CA ILE A 44 -11.78 5.57 -5.56
C ILE A 44 -11.39 6.44 -4.38
N THR A 45 -12.20 6.43 -3.33
CA THR A 45 -11.87 7.01 -2.02
C THR A 45 -11.93 5.91 -0.96
N MET A 46 -11.02 5.94 0.00
CA MET A 46 -11.04 5.06 1.17
C MET A 46 -10.66 5.83 2.43
N THR A 47 -11.10 5.35 3.58
CA THR A 47 -10.66 5.91 4.87
C THR A 47 -9.22 5.51 5.15
N THR A 48 -8.51 6.28 5.97
CA THR A 48 -7.15 5.92 6.40
C THR A 48 -7.14 4.63 7.22
N ASP A 49 -8.21 4.35 7.96
CA ASP A 49 -8.39 3.08 8.69
C ASP A 49 -8.53 1.90 7.72
N SER A 50 -9.32 2.04 6.65
CA SER A 50 -9.42 1.01 5.62
C SER A 50 -8.07 0.76 4.94
N LEU A 51 -7.32 1.82 4.64
CA LEU A 51 -5.97 1.70 4.07
C LEU A 51 -5.02 0.97 5.03
N ALA A 52 -5.03 1.32 6.32
CA ALA A 52 -4.24 0.62 7.33
C ALA A 52 -4.62 -0.87 7.42
N ASN A 53 -5.92 -1.19 7.35
CA ASN A 53 -6.39 -2.56 7.35
C ASN A 53 -5.94 -3.34 6.10
N VAL A 54 -6.00 -2.72 4.91
CA VAL A 54 -5.46 -3.31 3.67
C VAL A 54 -3.98 -3.66 3.84
N LEU A 55 -3.19 -2.70 4.34
CA LEU A 55 -1.75 -2.90 4.52
C LEU A 55 -1.43 -4.02 5.52
N ASN A 56 -2.12 -4.09 6.66
CA ASN A 56 -1.83 -5.11 7.67
C ASN A 56 -2.41 -6.49 7.33
N GLN A 57 -3.59 -6.56 6.72
CA GLN A 57 -4.34 -7.82 6.57
C GLN A 57 -4.09 -8.51 5.23
N TYR A 58 -3.65 -7.76 4.21
CA TYR A 58 -3.47 -8.30 2.85
C TYR A 58 -2.05 -8.11 2.32
N VAL A 59 -1.46 -6.94 2.54
CA VAL A 59 -0.12 -6.64 1.98
C VAL A 59 0.99 -7.22 2.86
N PHE A 60 0.99 -6.93 4.16
CA PHE A 60 2.02 -7.34 5.12
C PHE A 60 1.53 -8.45 6.07
N VAL A 61 0.82 -9.43 5.53
CA VAL A 61 0.18 -10.51 6.31
C VAL A 61 1.16 -11.57 6.82
N ALA A 62 2.30 -11.75 6.14
CA ALA A 62 3.27 -12.78 6.52
C ALA A 62 3.88 -12.50 7.91
N SER A 63 4.16 -13.54 8.70
CA SER A 63 4.78 -13.40 10.02
C SER A 63 6.14 -12.69 9.94
N GLU A 64 6.89 -12.92 8.86
CA GLU A 64 8.18 -12.32 8.54
C GLU A 64 8.06 -11.06 7.66
N ALA A 65 6.85 -10.47 7.55
CA ALA A 65 6.67 -9.24 6.80
C ALA A 65 7.57 -8.13 7.39
N PRO A 66 8.19 -7.31 6.54
CA PRO A 66 9.16 -6.32 6.99
C PRO A 66 8.49 -5.15 7.72
N LEU A 67 7.18 -4.98 7.60
CA LEU A 67 6.40 -3.95 8.26
C LEU A 67 5.23 -4.56 9.04
N LYS A 68 4.95 -4.04 10.23
CA LYS A 68 3.91 -4.50 11.15
C LYS A 68 3.23 -3.34 11.85
N ASP A 69 2.05 -3.60 12.41
CA ASP A 69 1.28 -2.66 13.24
C ASP A 69 1.10 -1.28 12.58
N LEU A 70 0.77 -1.28 11.28
CA LEU A 70 0.69 -0.06 10.49
C LEU A 70 -0.58 0.73 10.87
N THR A 71 -0.40 2.02 11.09
CA THR A 71 -1.48 3.01 11.26
C THR A 71 -1.28 4.10 10.24
N VAL A 72 -2.39 4.57 9.66
CA VAL A 72 -2.38 5.61 8.65
C VAL A 72 -3.27 6.75 9.13
N THR A 73 -2.76 7.97 9.04
CA THR A 73 -3.49 9.21 9.30
C THR A 73 -3.15 10.24 8.23
N THR A 74 -3.83 11.38 8.22
CA THR A 74 -3.49 12.51 7.35
C THR A 74 -2.68 13.57 8.11
N GLU A 75 -1.68 14.14 7.46
CA GLU A 75 -0.96 15.34 7.91
C GLU A 75 -1.02 16.38 6.78
N GLY A 76 -2.04 17.25 6.82
CA GLY A 76 -2.36 18.14 5.70
C GLY A 76 -2.84 17.35 4.47
N ASN A 77 -2.19 17.56 3.32
CA ASN A 77 -2.47 16.84 2.07
C ASN A 77 -1.61 15.56 1.90
N LYS A 78 -0.99 15.08 2.97
CA LYS A 78 -0.07 13.93 2.97
C LYS A 78 -0.58 12.83 3.88
N LEU A 79 -0.11 11.61 3.62
CA LEU A 79 -0.28 10.50 4.52
C LEU A 79 0.84 10.49 5.54
N LYS A 80 0.47 10.30 6.80
CA LYS A 80 1.38 9.98 7.89
C LYS A 80 1.17 8.52 8.24
N VAL A 81 2.22 7.72 8.13
CA VAL A 81 2.20 6.29 8.42
C VAL A 81 3.11 6.01 9.60
N LYS A 82 2.61 5.28 10.59
CA LYS A 82 3.43 4.76 11.69
C LYS A 82 3.33 3.25 11.72
N GLY A 83 4.37 2.60 12.24
CA GLY A 83 4.34 1.17 12.49
C GLY A 83 5.66 0.68 13.03
N LYS A 84 5.92 -0.60 12.84
CA LYS A 84 7.15 -1.26 13.25
C LYS A 84 7.84 -1.88 12.04
N LEU A 85 9.14 -1.62 11.93
CA LEU A 85 10.02 -2.33 11.03
C LEU A 85 10.44 -3.63 11.70
N HIS A 86 10.18 -4.75 11.04
CA HIS A 86 10.55 -6.06 11.54
C HIS A 86 12.05 -6.32 11.34
N SER A 87 12.79 -6.44 12.45
CA SER A 87 14.23 -6.70 12.51
C SER A 87 14.55 -7.54 13.76
N LYS A 88 15.82 -7.68 14.17
CA LYS A 88 16.23 -8.43 15.38
C LYS A 88 15.60 -7.90 16.68
N GLY A 89 15.09 -6.68 16.66
CA GLY A 89 14.05 -6.17 17.54
C GLY A 89 13.14 -5.27 16.68
N ASP A 90 11.83 -5.28 16.92
CA ASP A 90 10.91 -4.45 16.15
C ASP A 90 11.17 -2.96 16.43
N ILE A 91 11.46 -2.18 15.39
CA ILE A 91 11.80 -0.76 15.51
C ILE A 91 10.61 0.10 15.10
N SER A 92 10.09 0.91 16.02
CA SER A 92 9.02 1.86 15.71
C SER A 92 9.50 2.94 14.75
N PHE A 93 8.71 3.20 13.71
CA PHE A 93 8.95 4.26 12.74
C PHE A 93 7.71 5.13 12.49
N GLU A 94 7.96 6.32 11.97
CA GLU A 94 6.97 7.26 11.46
C GLU A 94 7.47 7.81 10.12
N THR A 95 6.61 7.84 9.10
CA THR A 95 6.91 8.46 7.81
C THR A 95 5.77 9.38 7.36
N VAL A 96 6.12 10.42 6.61
CA VAL A 96 5.15 11.29 5.94
C VAL A 96 5.43 11.26 4.44
N GLY A 97 4.39 11.04 3.64
CA GLY A 97 4.52 10.83 2.20
C GLY A 97 3.25 11.09 1.40
N THR A 98 3.36 10.96 0.09
CA THR A 98 2.24 11.12 -0.85
C THR A 98 1.83 9.78 -1.44
N LEU A 99 0.54 9.61 -1.69
CA LEU A 99 -0.03 8.47 -2.41
C LEU A 99 -0.34 8.89 -3.84
N SER A 100 0.01 8.05 -4.82
CA SER A 100 -0.27 8.28 -6.24
C SER A 100 -0.44 6.96 -6.98
N ALA A 101 -1.18 6.97 -8.09
CA ALA A 101 -1.14 5.87 -9.05
C ALA A 101 0.02 6.07 -10.03
N THR A 102 0.72 5.00 -10.40
CA THR A 102 1.69 5.02 -11.49
C THR A 102 0.98 4.91 -12.84
N PRO A 103 1.60 5.31 -13.97
CA PRO A 103 1.04 5.11 -15.31
C PRO A 103 0.69 3.65 -15.62
N GLU A 104 1.39 2.71 -14.99
CA GLU A 104 1.20 1.27 -15.12
C GLU A 104 0.06 0.73 -14.23
N GLY A 105 -0.63 1.59 -13.49
CA GLY A 105 -1.75 1.22 -12.62
C GLY A 105 -1.35 0.76 -11.22
N GLN A 106 -0.07 0.86 -10.87
CA GLN A 106 0.42 0.49 -9.53
C GLN A 106 0.16 1.61 -8.53
N ILE A 107 0.17 1.28 -7.24
CA ILE A 107 0.04 2.28 -6.18
C ILE A 107 1.44 2.63 -5.68
N ARG A 108 1.83 3.91 -5.80
CA ARG A 108 3.09 4.43 -5.26
C ARG A 108 2.86 5.25 -4.00
N ILE A 109 3.56 4.86 -2.94
CA ILE A 109 3.73 5.65 -1.72
C ILE A 109 5.13 6.25 -1.74
N HIS A 110 5.23 7.56 -1.94
CA HIS A 110 6.49 8.29 -1.93
C HIS A 110 6.75 8.88 -0.55
N ALA A 111 7.72 8.33 0.19
CA ALA A 111 8.09 8.84 1.50
C ALA A 111 9.00 10.06 1.39
N GLN A 112 8.66 11.12 2.12
CA GLN A 112 9.43 12.36 2.12
C GLN A 112 10.28 12.53 3.38
N LYS A 113 9.86 11.89 4.48
CA LYS A 113 10.55 11.95 5.78
C LYS A 113 10.33 10.65 6.51
N VAL A 114 11.38 10.06 7.07
CA VAL A 114 11.31 8.88 7.94
C VAL A 114 11.93 9.20 9.31
N LYS A 115 11.27 8.79 10.39
CA LYS A 115 11.74 8.85 11.77
C LYS A 115 11.73 7.44 12.35
N ALA A 116 12.78 7.04 13.06
CA ALA A 116 12.84 5.79 13.80
C ALA A 116 13.20 6.06 15.27
N ALA A 117 12.64 5.27 16.19
CA ALA A 117 12.72 5.39 17.65
C ALA A 117 13.86 6.29 18.23
N HIS A 118 13.45 7.46 18.76
CA HIS A 118 14.21 8.39 19.63
C HIS A 118 15.56 8.93 19.16
N LEU A 119 16.02 8.61 17.95
CA LEU A 119 17.22 9.21 17.37
C LEU A 119 16.80 10.29 16.36
N PRO A 120 17.33 11.53 16.46
CA PRO A 120 17.11 12.54 15.43
C PRO A 120 17.77 12.06 14.13
N VAL A 121 16.94 11.57 13.21
CA VAL A 121 17.39 10.83 12.01
C VAL A 121 18.19 11.71 11.04
N LYS A 122 18.16 13.03 11.19
CA LYS A 122 18.98 13.95 10.39
C LYS A 122 20.49 13.63 10.49
N GLY A 123 20.97 13.18 11.66
CA GLY A 123 22.38 12.77 11.83
C GLY A 123 22.70 11.36 11.34
N LEU A 124 21.71 10.53 11.04
CA LEU A 124 21.89 9.14 10.59
C LEU A 124 21.65 8.97 9.08
N MET A 125 20.74 9.78 8.50
CA MET A 125 20.50 9.86 7.06
C MET A 125 21.67 10.48 6.31
N ASP A 126 22.24 11.58 6.82
CA ASP A 126 23.41 12.25 6.22
C ASP A 126 24.71 11.45 6.41
N LEU A 127 24.77 10.56 7.41
CA LEU A 127 25.95 9.72 7.70
C LEU A 127 25.96 8.39 6.91
N LEU A 128 24.80 7.90 6.44
CA LEU A 128 24.66 6.55 5.87
C LEU A 128 23.97 6.46 4.49
N GLY A 129 23.32 7.51 3.98
CA GLY A 129 22.72 7.49 2.63
C GLY A 129 21.58 6.48 2.43
N LEU A 130 20.80 6.19 3.47
CA LEU A 130 19.78 5.13 3.48
C LEU A 130 18.43 5.61 2.94
N ASN A 131 17.94 4.96 1.89
CA ASN A 131 16.59 5.10 1.35
C ASN A 131 15.64 4.03 1.95
N ILE A 132 14.32 4.12 1.72
CA ILE A 132 13.35 3.08 2.17
C ILE A 132 13.76 1.68 1.69
N ALA A 133 14.26 1.58 0.46
CA ALA A 133 14.76 0.33 -0.12
C ALA A 133 15.88 -0.32 0.70
N ASP A 134 16.66 0.45 1.45
CA ASP A 134 17.74 -0.06 2.29
C ASP A 134 17.24 -0.52 3.67
N LEU A 135 16.06 -0.04 4.07
CA LEU A 135 15.45 -0.34 5.38
C LEU A 135 14.50 -1.53 5.33
N ILE A 136 13.85 -1.77 4.18
CA ILE A 136 12.78 -2.75 4.05
C ILE A 136 13.16 -3.81 3.02
N ASN A 137 13.30 -5.07 3.45
CA ASN A 137 13.45 -6.17 2.52
C ASN A 137 12.08 -6.61 1.98
N THR A 138 11.68 -6.04 0.84
CA THR A 138 10.40 -6.33 0.17
C THR A 138 10.42 -7.61 -0.66
N LYS A 139 11.58 -8.27 -0.87
CA LYS A 139 11.71 -9.45 -1.76
C LYS A 139 10.82 -10.65 -1.38
N LYS A 140 10.38 -10.71 -0.11
CA LYS A 140 9.51 -11.78 0.40
C LYS A 140 8.03 -11.39 0.42
N VAL A 141 7.69 -10.17 0.05
CA VAL A 141 6.32 -9.66 0.04
C VAL A 141 5.84 -9.61 -1.40
N ARG A 142 4.87 -10.47 -1.74
CA ARG A 142 4.29 -10.50 -3.09
C ARG A 142 3.54 -9.19 -3.35
N GLY A 143 3.69 -8.65 -4.56
CA GLY A 143 3.00 -7.42 -4.96
C GLY A 143 3.54 -6.16 -4.28
N VAL A 144 4.73 -6.22 -3.68
CA VAL A 144 5.36 -5.05 -3.05
C VAL A 144 6.80 -4.94 -3.49
N ARG A 145 7.19 -3.73 -3.90
CA ARG A 145 8.57 -3.40 -4.23
C ARG A 145 8.96 -2.08 -3.60
N SER A 146 10.21 -1.98 -3.18
CA SER A 146 10.79 -0.75 -2.68
C SER A 146 11.81 -0.22 -3.68
N GLU A 147 11.70 1.05 -4.04
CA GLU A 147 12.54 1.73 -5.01
C GLU A 147 12.94 3.09 -4.44
N GLU A 148 14.21 3.26 -4.05
CA GLU A 148 14.62 4.45 -3.32
C GLU A 148 13.68 4.74 -2.14
N ASN A 149 12.93 5.85 -2.20
CA ASN A 149 11.97 6.30 -1.18
C ASN A 149 10.52 5.95 -1.52
N ASP A 150 10.30 5.18 -2.58
CA ASP A 150 9.00 4.70 -3.02
C ASP A 150 8.73 3.27 -2.53
N LEU A 151 7.50 3.05 -2.08
CA LEU A 151 6.91 1.73 -1.96
C LEU A 151 5.87 1.59 -3.07
N ILE A 152 6.12 0.65 -3.99
CA ILE A 152 5.23 0.31 -5.09
C ILE A 152 4.43 -0.92 -4.69
N LEU A 153 3.10 -0.81 -4.74
CA LEU A 153 2.18 -1.91 -4.54
C LEU A 153 1.59 -2.29 -5.91
N ASP A 154 1.77 -3.55 -6.26
CA ASP A 154 1.29 -4.18 -7.48
C ASP A 154 0.16 -5.16 -7.10
N PRO A 155 -1.12 -4.75 -7.25
CA PRO A 155 -2.27 -5.50 -6.77
C PRO A 155 -2.55 -6.81 -7.52
#